data_AF-A0A4Q1K0R5-F1
#
_entry.id   AF-A0A4Q1K0R5-F1
#
_cell.length_a   1.000
_cell.length_b   1.000
_cell.length_c   1.000
_cell.angle_alpha   90.00
_cell.angle_beta   90.00
_cell.angle_gamma   90.00
#
_symmetry.space_group_name_H-M   'P 1'
#
loop_
_entity.id
_entity.type
_entity.pdbx_description
1 polymer ?
#
loop_
_entity_poly.entity_id
_entity_poly.type
_entity_poly.pdbx_seq_one_letter_code
_entity_poly.pdbx_strand_id
1 'polypeptide(L)' 'MEPTKEQIEIWHNDSKNWKWGVIYNNPEDPRMLVDKRTKWMGATINFAHNRAVLVFFGAIIGLLLLAALVVYMAEIKK' A
#
# COMPACT_ATOMS: atom_id res chain seq x y z
N MET A 1 -2.30 -1.18 19.62
CA MET A 1 -3.73 -0.92 19.90
C MET A 1 -4.39 -0.66 18.57
N GLU A 2 -5.51 -1.33 18.29
CA GLU A 2 -6.28 -1.04 17.07
C GLU A 2 -6.96 0.33 17.22
N PRO A 3 -6.87 1.22 16.21
CA PRO A 3 -7.50 2.52 16.27
C PRO A 3 -9.02 2.40 16.17
N THR A 4 -9.73 3.32 16.83
CA THR A 4 -11.19 3.43 16.70
C THR A 4 -11.58 3.94 15.32
N LYS A 5 -12.84 3.72 14.91
CA LYS A 5 -13.36 4.24 13.63
C LYS A 5 -13.28 5.77 13.55
N GLU A 6 -13.52 6.46 14.67
CA GLU A 6 -13.42 7.92 14.76
C GLU A 6 -11.98 8.40 14.53
N GLN A 7 -10.99 7.77 15.17
CA GLN A 7 -9.58 8.09 14.95
C GLN A 7 -9.16 7.85 13.49
N ILE A 8 -9.61 6.73 12.90
CA ILE A 8 -9.40 6.42 11.49
C ILE A 8 -9.96 7.53 10.59
N GLU A 9 -11.16 8.02 10.86
CA GLU A 9 -11.80 9.08 10.08
C GLU A 9 -11.09 10.42 10.23
N ILE A 10 -10.68 10.78 11.45
CA ILE A 10 -9.89 11.99 11.72
C ILE A 10 -8.59 11.96 10.92
N TRP A 11 -7.80 10.89 11.02
CA TRP A 11 -6.54 10.78 10.30
C TRP A 11 -6.72 10.74 8.78
N HIS A 12 -7.76 10.05 8.30
CA HIS A 12 -8.04 9.93 6.87
C HIS A 12 -8.47 11.26 6.24
N ASN A 13 -9.21 12.10 6.99
CA ASN A 13 -9.67 13.40 6.51
C ASN A 13 -8.63 14.52 6.70
N ASP A 14 -7.59 14.31 7.51
CA ASP A 14 -6.50 15.28 7.65
C ASP A 14 -5.62 15.32 6.38
N SER A 15 -5.69 16.45 5.68
CA SER A 15 -4.87 16.72 4.49
C SER A 15 -3.36 16.61 4.71
N LYS A 16 -2.86 16.79 5.94
CA LYS A 16 -1.43 16.66 6.26
C LYS A 16 -0.91 15.24 6.09
N ASN A 17 -1.78 14.25 6.27
CA ASN A 17 -1.46 12.83 6.07
C ASN A 17 -1.44 12.43 4.58
N TRP A 18 -1.84 13.32 3.67
CA TRP A 18 -1.93 13.05 2.23
C TRP A 18 -0.96 13.90 1.41
N LYS A 19 0.21 13.36 1.09
CA LYS A 19 1.16 14.01 0.18
C LYS A 19 0.65 13.90 -1.26
N TRP A 20 0.57 15.04 -1.94
CA TRP A 20 0.00 15.20 -3.30
C TRP A 20 -1.42 14.63 -3.46
N GLY A 21 -2.15 14.46 -2.35
CA GLY A 21 -3.49 13.88 -2.35
C GLY A 21 -3.57 12.37 -2.61
N VAL A 22 -2.43 11.67 -2.76
CA VAL A 22 -2.40 10.24 -3.14
C VAL A 22 -1.54 9.36 -2.24
N ILE A 23 -0.48 9.90 -1.65
CA ILE A 23 0.43 9.17 -0.76
C ILE A 23 -0.02 9.40 0.68
N TYR A 24 -0.50 8.34 1.34
CA TYR A 24 -0.82 8.38 2.76
C TYR A 24 0.44 8.17 3.62
N ASN A 25 0.72 9.09 4.53
CA ASN A 25 1.88 9.04 5.41
C ASN A 25 1.52 9.58 6.80
N ASN A 26 1.19 8.68 7.72
CA ASN A 26 0.87 9.02 9.10
C ASN A 26 1.56 8.07 10.10
N PRO A 27 2.61 8.52 10.83
CA PRO A 27 3.28 7.71 11.84
C PRO A 27 2.40 7.31 13.04
N GLU A 28 1.35 8.08 13.33
CA GLU A 28 0.42 7.82 14.44
C GLU A 28 -0.57 6.69 14.13
N ASP A 29 -0.87 6.48 12.85
CA ASP A 29 -1.76 5.41 12.39
C ASP A 29 -0.96 4.11 12.25
N PRO A 30 -1.15 3.10 13.12
CA PRO A 30 -0.33 1.88 13.12
C PRO A 30 -0.65 0.94 11.94
N ARG A 31 -1.72 1.20 11.19
CA ARG A 31 -2.18 0.36 10.08
C ARG A 31 -1.19 0.43 8.92
N MET A 32 -0.89 -0.73 8.33
CA MET A 32 -0.06 -0.82 7.13
C MET A 32 -0.86 -0.59 5.85
N LEU A 33 -2.13 -1.03 5.83
CA LEU A 33 -3.08 -0.84 4.73
C LEU A 33 -4.20 0.08 5.18
N VAL A 34 -4.51 1.07 4.36
CA VAL A 34 -5.55 2.07 4.60
C VAL A 34 -6.36 2.30 3.33
N ASP A 35 -7.60 2.77 3.46
CA ASP A 35 -8.37 3.19 2.28
C ASP A 35 -7.70 4.37 1.60
N LYS A 36 -7.74 4.41 0.26
CA LYS A 36 -7.36 5.61 -0.49
C LYS A 36 -8.33 6.75 -0.18
N ARG A 37 -7.82 7.97 -0.25
CA ARG A 37 -8.60 9.21 -0.02
C ARG A 37 -9.90 9.23 -0.81
N THR A 38 -9.84 8.73 -2.04
CA THR A 38 -11.01 8.43 -2.84
C THR A 38 -11.40 6.97 -2.62
N LYS A 39 -12.39 6.72 -1.74
CA LYS A 39 -12.72 5.37 -1.22
C LYS A 39 -12.95 4.30 -2.29
N TRP A 40 -13.53 4.66 -3.44
CA TRP A 40 -13.79 3.70 -4.53
C TRP A 40 -12.52 3.23 -5.26
N MET A 41 -11.37 3.91 -5.05
CA MET A 41 -10.09 3.50 -5.62
C MET A 41 -9.39 2.37 -4.82
N GLY A 42 -10.04 1.84 -3.78
CA GLY A 42 -9.54 0.74 -2.96
C GLY A 42 -8.52 1.19 -1.91
N ALA A 43 -7.59 0.30 -1.57
CA ALA A 43 -6.61 0.50 -0.50
C ALA A 43 -5.25 1.01 -1.01
N THR A 44 -4.46 1.56 -0.09
CA THR A 44 -3.05 1.92 -0.26
C THR A 44 -2.28 1.58 1.01
N ILE A 45 -0.95 1.69 0.97
CA ILE A 45 -0.13 1.50 2.17
C ILE A 45 0.08 2.82 2.91
N ASN A 46 0.30 2.72 4.21
CA ASN A 46 0.82 3.83 4.99
C ASN A 46 2.35 3.89 4.84
N PHE A 47 2.84 4.90 4.11
CA PHE A 47 4.26 5.08 3.80
C PHE A 47 5.11 5.48 5.01
N ALA A 48 4.50 5.77 6.16
CA ALA A 48 5.22 6.04 7.40
C ALA A 48 5.89 4.78 7.99
N HIS A 49 5.50 3.58 7.52
CA HIS A 49 5.96 2.32 8.07
C HIS A 49 6.86 1.56 7.09
N ASN A 50 8.15 1.46 7.41
CA ASN A 50 9.14 0.72 6.60
C ASN A 50 8.70 -0.71 6.26
N ARG A 51 8.09 -1.41 7.23
CA ARG A 51 7.54 -2.75 7.00
C ARG A 51 6.48 -2.78 5.90
N ALA A 52 5.60 -1.78 5.84
CA ALA A 52 4.54 -1.70 4.83
C ALA A 52 5.14 -1.43 3.45
N VAL A 53 6.13 -0.53 3.38
CA VAL A 53 6.88 -0.22 2.16
C VAL A 53 7.63 -1.45 1.63
N LEU A 54 8.36 -2.15 2.49
CA LEU A 54 9.10 -3.36 2.12
C LEU A 54 8.17 -4.47 1.61
N VAL A 55 7.05 -4.72 2.30
CA VAL A 55 6.08 -5.73 1.87
C VAL A 55 5.44 -5.34 0.53
N PHE A 56 5.08 -4.08 0.34
CA PHE A 56 4.45 -3.61 -0.90
C PHE A 56 5.37 -3.73 -2.11
N PHE A 57 6.60 -3.21 -2.02
CA PHE A 57 7.55 -3.33 -3.13
C PHE A 57 8.06 -4.76 -3.31
N GLY A 58 8.21 -5.53 -2.23
CA GLY A 58 8.52 -6.96 -2.29
C GLY A 58 7.45 -7.74 -3.05
N ALA A 59 6.17 -7.45 -2.81
CA ALA A 59 5.06 -8.07 -3.53
C ALA A 59 5.06 -7.70 -5.03
N ILE A 60 5.30 -6.43 -5.37
CA ILE A 60 5.41 -5.99 -6.77
C ILE A 60 6.58 -6.70 -7.46
N ILE A 61 7.77 -6.68 -6.87
CA ILE A 61 8.96 -7.34 -7.43
C ILE A 61 8.71 -8.85 -7.57
N GLY A 62 8.15 -9.50 -6.56
CA GLY A 62 7.81 -10.92 -6.60
C GLY A 62 6.85 -11.27 -7.75
N LEU A 63 5.82 -10.45 -7.96
CA LEU A 63 4.87 -10.64 -9.07
C LEU A 63 5.55 -10.47 -10.43
N LEU A 64 6.43 -9.47 -10.58
CA LEU A 64 7.19 -9.25 -11.82
C LEU A 64 8.15 -10.41 -12.12
N LEU A 65 8.87 -10.90 -11.10
CA LEU A 65 9.75 -12.06 -11.24
C LEU A 65 8.97 -13.32 -11.60
N LEU A 66 7.81 -13.54 -10.98
CA LEU A 66 6.92 -14.66 -11.32
C LEU A 66 6.44 -14.56 -12.77
N ALA A 67 6.00 -13.38 -13.21
CA ALA A 67 5.57 -13.16 -14.59
C ALA A 67 6.72 -13.42 -15.57
N ALA A 68 7.92 -12.90 -15.29
CA ALA A 68 9.10 -13.14 -16.11
C ALA A 68 9.47 -14.63 -16.18
N LEU A 69 9.39 -15.35 -15.06
CA LEU A 69 9.61 -16.80 -15.02
C LEU A 69 8.59 -17.54 -15.88
N VAL A 70 7.30 -17.19 -15.79
CA VAL A 70 6.24 -17.80 -16.62
C VAL A 70 6.51 -17.60 -18.11
N VAL A 71 6.89 -16.38 -18.51
CA VAL A 71 7.25 -16.06 -19.90
C VAL A 71 8.46 -16.86 -20.35
N TYR A 72 9.51 -16.90 -19.54
CA TYR A 72 10.73 -17.67 -19.82
C TYR A 72 10.44 -19.16 -20.02
N MET A 73 9.62 -19.76 -19.13
CA MET A 73 9.23 -21.16 -19.23
C MET A 73 8.34 -21.46 -20.44
N ALA A 74 7.55 -20.48 -20.90
CA ALA A 74 6.75 -20.61 -22.12
C ALA A 74 7.64 -20.61 -23.37
N GLU A 75 8.73 -19.84 -23.37
CA GLU A 75 9.66 -19.78 -24.51
C GLU A 75 10.53 -21.04 -24.62
N ILE A 76 11.02 -21.60 -23.51
CA ILE A 76 11.80 -22.86 -23.52
C ILE A 76 11.00 -24.04 -24.12
N LYS A 77 9.67 -24.01 -23.97
CA LYS A 77 8.79 -25.09 -24.43
C LYS A 77 8.44 -25.01 -25.93
N LYS A 78 8.85 -23.95 -26.64
CA LYS A 78 8.73 -23.85 -28.10
C LYS A 78 9.93 -24.50 -28.78
#